data_AF-A0A7C7H2W1-F1
#
_entry.id   AF-A0A7C7H2W1-F1
#
_cell.length_a   1.000
_cell.length_b   1.000
_cell.length_c   1.000
_cell.angle_alpha   90.00
_cell.angle_beta   90.00
_cell.angle_gamma   90.00
#
_symmetry.space_group_name_H-M   'P 1'
#
loop_
_entity.id
_entity.type
_entity.pdbx_description
1 polymer ?
#
loop_
_entity_poly.entity_id
_entity_poly.type
_entity_poly.pdbx_seq_one_letter_code
_entity_poly.pdbx_strand_id
1 'polypeptide(L)'
;MDNTMCQANGFQHFDFRYWLCNDRYNVNGCYEDLNGNGEYDENDDKSFVLFQRTFFPYSGPEVIYIKGGQVLVHGTVKGAYTIVTDYVFEYRRHDNPNIVDQIWGNIWLIDDIRYEDSNTSSSYLTDGAVIHPDDGGTDNVLGLVAGGNVILANTTPNGAKNRGTTGPNSSRHIVINGALMALQGAFISHYWQNSVTSGGCYAPNSSAPQFSLGDGRGGHRNPVRPENWSGIYTGNTDYRGYVNLWGSLVQQERGYMMRNSPGPYNSGDIGYNKNYHYDYNLLDNPPPYYPDQSTVSGVIVLKIKSYGNQPES
;
A
#
# COMPACT_ATOMS: atom_id res chain seq x y z
N MET A 1 0.19 -30.55 -8.57
CA MET A 1 1.23 -29.50 -8.58
C MET A 1 0.73 -28.47 -7.60
N ASP A 2 1.21 -28.59 -6.37
CA ASP A 2 0.73 -27.77 -5.26
C ASP A 2 1.19 -26.34 -5.50
N ASN A 3 0.25 -25.39 -5.45
CA ASN A 3 0.52 -23.97 -5.64
C ASN A 3 1.56 -23.52 -4.62
N THR A 4 2.81 -23.36 -5.06
CA THR A 4 3.88 -22.74 -4.26
C THR A 4 3.67 -21.25 -4.08
N MET A 5 2.74 -20.65 -4.82
CA MET A 5 2.47 -19.22 -4.80
C MET A 5 1.19 -18.89 -4.02
N CYS A 6 1.25 -17.87 -3.15
CA CYS A 6 0.07 -17.33 -2.47
C CYS A 6 -0.96 -16.84 -3.51
N GLN A 7 -2.24 -17.10 -3.28
CA GLN A 7 -3.30 -16.53 -4.13
C GLN A 7 -3.23 -15.00 -4.09
N ALA A 8 -3.44 -14.31 -5.21
CA ALA A 8 -3.39 -12.85 -5.26
C ALA A 8 -4.37 -12.19 -4.26
N ASN A 9 -5.50 -12.83 -3.98
CA ASN A 9 -6.51 -12.41 -3.01
C ASN A 9 -6.36 -13.02 -1.60
N GLY A 10 -5.31 -13.82 -1.37
CA GLY A 10 -4.98 -14.40 -0.08
C GLY A 10 -4.16 -13.47 0.81
N PHE A 11 -3.58 -14.03 1.88
CA PHE A 11 -2.62 -13.29 2.70
C PHE A 11 -1.40 -12.91 1.88
N GLN A 12 -1.21 -11.61 1.72
CA GLN A 12 0.02 -11.06 1.18
C GLN A 12 0.97 -10.77 2.34
N HIS A 13 2.25 -10.99 2.14
CA HIS A 13 3.24 -10.50 3.08
C HIS A 13 4.33 -9.81 2.28
N PHE A 14 4.79 -8.69 2.81
CA PHE A 14 6.00 -8.07 2.34
C PHE A 14 7.16 -8.79 3.02
N ASP A 15 7.78 -9.76 2.34
CA ASP A 15 8.93 -10.48 2.88
C ASP A 15 10.21 -9.64 2.79
N PHE A 16 10.20 -8.54 3.50
CA PHE A 16 11.43 -7.92 3.97
C PHE A 16 11.56 -8.26 5.44
N ARG A 17 12.80 -8.30 5.94
CA ARG A 17 13.11 -8.35 7.37
C ARG A 17 12.74 -7.01 8.03
N TYR A 18 11.49 -6.57 7.87
CA TYR A 18 10.88 -5.54 8.68
C TYR A 18 10.69 -6.13 10.08
N TRP A 19 10.65 -5.24 11.07
CA TRP A 19 10.12 -5.50 12.41
C TRP A 19 11.07 -5.99 13.52
N LEU A 20 12.40 -5.84 13.39
CA LEU A 20 13.30 -5.99 14.55
C LEU A 20 14.33 -4.85 14.60
N CYS A 21 14.10 -3.84 15.45
CA CYS A 21 15.10 -2.80 15.78
C CYS A 21 16.42 -3.40 16.30
N ASN A 22 16.34 -4.62 16.84
CA ASN A 22 17.45 -5.37 17.39
C ASN A 22 18.37 -5.99 16.33
N ASP A 23 17.96 -6.03 15.06
CA ASP A 23 18.70 -6.76 14.03
C ASP A 23 19.59 -5.88 13.13
N ARG A 24 19.40 -4.55 13.07
CA ARG A 24 20.41 -3.59 12.56
C ARG A 24 20.17 -2.16 13.09
N TYR A 25 21.22 -1.59 13.68
CA TYR A 25 21.42 -0.20 14.11
C TYR A 25 20.51 0.30 15.26
N ASN A 26 21.18 0.79 16.31
CA ASN A 26 20.69 1.55 17.46
C ASN A 26 19.16 1.71 17.62
N VAL A 27 18.61 1.10 18.67
CA VAL A 27 17.20 1.25 19.13
C VAL A 27 16.75 2.70 19.37
N ASN A 28 17.69 3.63 19.54
CA ASN A 28 17.46 5.06 19.71
C ASN A 28 17.61 5.89 18.42
N GLY A 29 17.91 5.26 17.27
CA GLY A 29 18.15 5.96 15.99
C GLY A 29 17.39 5.39 14.77
N CYS A 30 16.63 4.32 14.94
CA CYS A 30 15.78 3.72 13.90
C CYS A 30 14.38 4.32 13.91
N TYR A 31 14.31 5.62 13.64
CA TYR A 31 13.05 6.37 13.52
C TYR A 31 13.01 7.03 12.16
N GLU A 32 11.96 6.77 11.39
CA GLU A 32 11.61 7.62 10.28
C GLU A 32 10.63 8.67 10.78
N ASP A 33 11.11 9.92 10.86
CA ASP A 33 10.26 11.10 10.99
C ASP A 33 9.49 11.29 9.68
N LEU A 34 8.26 10.76 9.65
CA LEU A 34 7.37 10.83 8.49
C LEU A 34 6.94 12.26 8.17
N ASN A 35 6.94 13.15 9.17
CA ASN A 35 6.49 14.54 9.04
C ASN A 35 7.64 15.51 8.69
N GLY A 36 8.90 15.05 8.77
CA GLY A 36 10.09 15.81 8.38
C GLY A 36 10.35 17.07 9.22
N ASN A 37 9.65 17.21 10.34
CA ASN A 37 9.67 18.39 11.20
C ASN A 37 10.55 18.23 12.44
N GLY A 38 11.18 17.07 12.62
CA GLY A 38 12.00 16.73 13.78
C GLY A 38 11.20 16.59 15.09
N GLU A 39 9.87 16.67 15.03
CA GLU A 39 8.96 16.57 16.16
C GLU A 39 8.40 15.15 16.21
N TYR A 40 9.06 14.31 17.00
CA TYR A 40 8.61 12.95 17.26
C TYR A 40 7.44 12.98 18.22
N ASP A 41 6.24 12.59 17.78
CA ASP A 41 5.24 12.15 18.74
C ASP A 41 5.80 10.87 19.40
N GLU A 42 6.01 10.95 20.71
CA GLU A 42 6.55 9.90 21.58
C GLU A 42 5.85 8.55 21.38
N ASN A 43 4.62 8.58 20.84
CA ASN A 43 3.77 7.42 20.58
C ASN A 43 3.40 7.15 19.11
N ASP A 44 3.62 8.06 18.15
CA ASP A 44 2.86 8.02 16.88
C ASP A 44 3.63 7.98 15.55
N ASP A 45 4.92 8.34 15.47
CA ASP A 45 5.63 8.40 14.16
C ASP A 45 6.80 7.44 14.06
N LYS A 46 6.55 6.15 14.26
CA LYS A 46 7.54 5.10 14.03
C LYS A 46 7.16 4.37 12.75
N SER A 47 7.57 4.89 11.58
CA SER A 47 7.63 4.06 10.37
C SER A 47 8.90 3.21 10.43
N PHE A 48 8.75 1.93 10.11
CA PHE A 48 9.79 0.90 10.24
C PHE A 48 10.48 0.61 8.90
N VAL A 49 10.31 1.50 7.92
CA VAL A 49 10.97 1.43 6.61
C VAL A 49 12.39 1.96 6.73
N LEU A 50 13.31 1.10 7.19
CA LEU A 50 14.74 1.43 7.18
C LEU A 50 15.34 1.16 5.78
N PHE A 51 14.85 1.87 4.77
CA PHE A 51 15.42 1.81 3.42
C PHE A 51 15.87 3.19 2.97
N GLN A 52 16.96 3.24 2.20
CA GLN A 52 17.43 4.49 1.64
C GLN A 52 16.42 4.99 0.61
N ARG A 53 15.83 6.17 0.86
CA ARG A 53 14.93 6.82 -0.10
C ARG A 53 15.69 7.05 -1.40
N THR A 54 15.09 6.62 -2.50
CA THR A 54 15.57 6.95 -3.84
C THR A 54 14.70 8.05 -4.38
N PHE A 55 15.31 9.19 -4.73
CA PHE A 55 14.62 10.33 -5.32
C PHE A 55 14.94 10.37 -6.81
N PHE A 56 13.90 10.55 -7.62
CA PHE A 56 14.01 10.72 -9.06
C PHE A 56 13.77 12.20 -9.37
N PRO A 57 14.79 12.96 -9.82
CA PRO A 57 14.59 14.33 -10.23
C PRO A 57 13.74 14.35 -11.51
N TYR A 58 12.75 15.24 -11.56
CA TYR A 58 11.93 15.38 -12.76
C TYR A 58 12.79 15.81 -13.95
N SER A 59 12.90 14.93 -14.95
CA SER A 59 13.56 15.21 -16.24
C SER A 59 12.60 15.10 -17.43
N GLY A 60 11.31 14.88 -17.14
CA GLY A 60 10.24 14.59 -18.10
C GLY A 60 9.41 13.38 -17.65
N PRO A 61 8.42 12.96 -18.45
CA PRO A 61 7.66 11.74 -18.24
C PRO A 61 8.57 10.52 -18.04
N GLU A 62 8.48 9.85 -16.89
CA GLU A 62 9.40 8.75 -16.53
C GLU A 62 8.64 7.48 -16.10
N VAL A 63 9.25 6.33 -16.39
CA VAL A 63 8.78 5.02 -15.90
C VAL A 63 9.82 4.47 -14.94
N ILE A 64 9.40 4.26 -13.70
CA ILE A 64 10.22 3.66 -12.64
C ILE A 64 9.86 2.18 -12.57
N TYR A 65 10.75 1.33 -13.08
CA TYR A 65 10.57 -0.12 -13.05
C TYR A 65 11.28 -0.75 -11.85
N ILE A 66 10.51 -1.44 -11.02
CA ILE A 66 10.96 -2.15 -9.82
C ILE A 66 11.21 -3.61 -10.18
N LYS A 67 12.49 -3.94 -10.36
CA LYS A 67 12.95 -5.29 -10.67
C LYS A 67 13.21 -6.10 -9.40
N GLY A 68 12.70 -7.33 -9.36
CA GLY A 68 12.98 -8.33 -8.33
C GLY A 68 12.39 -8.02 -6.96
N GLY A 69 11.29 -7.26 -6.90
CA GLY A 69 10.75 -6.82 -5.63
C GLY A 69 9.36 -6.21 -5.68
N GLN A 70 8.75 -6.19 -4.50
CA GLN A 70 7.62 -5.33 -4.16
C GLN A 70 8.15 -3.92 -3.83
N VAL A 71 7.28 -2.90 -3.80
CA VAL A 71 7.67 -1.51 -3.49
C VAL A 71 6.76 -0.88 -2.45
N LEU A 72 7.31 0.01 -1.62
CA LEU A 72 6.57 0.85 -0.70
C LEU A 72 6.55 2.29 -1.25
N VAL A 73 5.38 2.93 -1.24
CA VAL A 73 5.18 4.23 -1.88
C VAL A 73 4.41 5.17 -0.95
N HIS A 74 4.89 6.42 -0.86
CA HIS A 74 4.23 7.57 -0.26
C HIS A 74 4.89 8.88 -0.73
N GLY A 75 4.24 10.01 -0.50
CA GLY A 75 4.81 11.35 -0.65
C GLY A 75 4.10 12.22 -1.69
N THR A 76 4.77 13.29 -2.09
CA THR A 76 4.26 14.28 -3.04
C THR A 76 4.77 13.99 -4.46
N VAL A 77 3.88 14.06 -5.45
CA VAL A 77 4.15 13.87 -6.86
C VAL A 77 4.18 15.22 -7.57
N LYS A 78 5.30 15.50 -8.24
CA LYS A 78 5.49 16.66 -9.10
C LYS A 78 5.99 16.23 -10.49
N GLY A 79 5.14 16.32 -11.49
CA GLY A 79 5.36 15.82 -12.85
C GLY A 79 4.67 14.49 -13.13
N ALA A 80 5.06 13.84 -14.23
CA ALA A 80 4.41 12.63 -14.75
C ALA A 80 5.28 11.37 -14.56
N TYR A 81 4.78 10.39 -13.81
CA TYR A 81 5.50 9.15 -13.51
C TYR A 81 4.60 7.92 -13.61
N THR A 82 5.19 6.79 -13.98
CA THR A 82 4.58 5.46 -13.80
C THR A 82 5.52 4.55 -13.04
N ILE A 83 5.07 3.99 -11.92
CA ILE A 83 5.79 2.96 -11.17
C ILE A 83 5.24 1.59 -11.59
N VAL A 84 6.12 0.71 -12.04
CA VAL A 84 5.77 -0.64 -12.50
C VAL A 84 6.57 -1.66 -11.71
N THR A 85 5.92 -2.67 -11.14
CA THR A 85 6.61 -3.81 -10.51
C THR A 85 6.67 -5.01 -11.44
N ASP A 86 7.57 -5.94 -11.14
CA ASP A 86 7.51 -7.29 -11.74
C ASP A 86 6.15 -7.96 -11.51
N TYR A 87 5.72 -8.80 -12.45
CA TYR A 87 4.51 -9.60 -12.30
C TYR A 87 4.61 -10.52 -11.08
N VAL A 88 5.66 -11.34 -11.07
CA VAL A 88 6.07 -12.22 -9.98
C VAL A 88 7.59 -12.22 -9.92
N PHE A 89 8.15 -12.50 -8.75
CA PHE A 89 9.58 -12.69 -8.59
C PHE A 89 9.86 -13.80 -7.56
N GLU A 90 11.03 -14.41 -7.71
CA GLU A 90 11.51 -15.41 -6.76
C GLU A 90 12.27 -14.72 -5.63
N TYR A 91 12.06 -15.20 -4.40
CA TYR A 91 12.81 -14.78 -3.24
C TYR A 91 13.26 -16.00 -2.44
N ARG A 92 14.38 -15.84 -1.70
CA ARG A 92 14.82 -16.84 -0.73
C ARG A 92 14.16 -16.52 0.60
N ARG A 93 13.46 -17.51 1.16
CA ARG A 93 12.77 -17.37 2.43
C ARG A 93 13.67 -16.87 3.55
N HIS A 94 13.20 -15.85 4.28
CA HIS A 94 13.98 -15.29 5.38
C HIS A 94 14.22 -16.30 6.52
N ASP A 95 13.27 -17.21 6.75
CA ASP A 95 13.33 -18.24 7.79
C ASP A 95 14.12 -19.47 7.35
N ASN A 96 14.17 -19.76 6.04
CA ASN A 96 14.99 -20.81 5.48
C ASN A 96 15.52 -20.44 4.08
N PRO A 97 16.78 -19.97 3.96
CA PRO A 97 17.33 -19.45 2.71
C PRO A 97 17.58 -20.52 1.63
N ASN A 98 17.45 -21.81 1.99
CA ASN A 98 17.51 -22.92 1.03
C ASN A 98 16.19 -23.11 0.27
N ILE A 99 15.09 -22.53 0.75
CA ILE A 99 13.80 -22.56 0.08
C ILE A 99 13.68 -21.29 -0.78
N VAL A 100 13.49 -21.51 -2.07
CA VAL A 100 13.11 -20.45 -3.04
C VAL A 100 11.60 -20.50 -3.18
N ASP A 101 10.97 -19.35 -3.06
CA ASP A 101 9.53 -19.18 -3.11
C ASP A 101 9.18 -18.04 -4.07
N GLN A 102 7.96 -18.02 -4.59
CA GLN A 102 7.51 -17.05 -5.59
C GLN A 102 6.43 -16.16 -5.00
N ILE A 103 6.63 -14.84 -5.13
CA ILE A 103 5.70 -13.83 -4.63
C ILE A 103 5.33 -12.81 -5.70
N TRP A 104 4.15 -12.23 -5.54
CA TRP A 104 3.64 -11.19 -6.41
C TRP A 104 4.42 -9.88 -6.23
N GLY A 105 4.68 -9.16 -7.33
CA GLY A 105 5.14 -7.77 -7.26
C GLY A 105 4.01 -6.82 -6.88
N ASN A 106 3.70 -6.76 -5.59
CA ASN A 106 2.73 -5.81 -5.04
C ASN A 106 3.35 -4.40 -4.89
N ILE A 107 2.48 -3.39 -4.97
CA ILE A 107 2.77 -2.01 -4.55
C ILE A 107 2.06 -1.77 -3.22
N TRP A 108 2.78 -1.28 -2.21
CA TRP A 108 2.23 -1.00 -0.88
C TRP A 108 2.20 0.50 -0.64
N LEU A 109 1.02 1.05 -0.35
CA LEU A 109 0.85 2.46 -0.01
C LEU A 109 0.98 2.59 1.50
N ILE A 110 2.04 3.26 1.96
CA ILE A 110 2.41 3.32 3.38
C ILE A 110 1.98 4.62 4.06
N ASP A 111 1.64 5.62 3.27
CA ASP A 111 1.11 6.92 3.66
C ASP A 111 0.49 7.57 2.40
N ASP A 112 -0.02 8.79 2.54
CA ASP A 112 -0.55 9.62 1.47
C ASP A 112 0.35 9.67 0.22
N ILE A 113 -0.28 9.66 -0.95
CA ILE A 113 0.34 9.98 -2.24
C ILE A 113 -0.46 11.13 -2.86
N ARG A 114 0.15 12.30 -2.95
CA ARG A 114 -0.57 13.53 -3.29
C ARG A 114 0.10 14.24 -4.46
N TYR A 115 -0.69 14.75 -5.40
CA TYR A 115 -0.16 15.71 -6.37
C TYR A 115 0.20 17.01 -5.65
N GLU A 116 1.27 17.68 -6.06
CA GLU A 116 1.79 18.90 -5.42
C GLU A 116 0.73 20.02 -5.35
N ASP A 117 -0.18 20.05 -6.32
CA ASP A 117 -1.27 21.03 -6.49
C ASP A 117 -2.65 20.50 -6.05
N SER A 118 -2.73 19.31 -5.45
CA SER A 118 -3.98 18.75 -4.94
C SER A 118 -4.52 19.54 -3.73
N ASN A 119 -5.84 19.56 -3.60
CA ASN A 119 -6.49 20.24 -2.48
C ASN A 119 -6.10 19.60 -1.14
N THR A 120 -5.75 20.44 -0.16
CA THR A 120 -5.53 20.03 1.23
C THR A 120 -6.69 20.55 2.08
N SER A 121 -7.45 19.63 2.67
CA SER A 121 -8.70 19.90 3.37
C SER A 121 -8.77 19.11 4.66
N SER A 122 -9.33 19.71 5.72
CA SER A 122 -9.67 18.97 6.93
C SER A 122 -10.89 18.06 6.76
N SER A 123 -11.61 18.16 5.63
CA SER A 123 -12.76 17.34 5.31
C SER A 123 -12.37 16.23 4.34
N TYR A 124 -12.59 14.98 4.73
CA TYR A 124 -12.34 13.82 3.89
C TYR A 124 -13.06 13.86 2.54
N LEU A 125 -14.18 14.60 2.43
CA LEU A 125 -14.96 14.69 1.18
C LEU A 125 -14.19 15.36 0.04
N THR A 126 -13.32 16.33 0.36
CA THR A 126 -12.63 17.15 -0.63
C THR A 126 -11.11 17.07 -0.52
N ASP A 127 -10.60 16.35 0.47
CA ASP A 127 -9.17 16.19 0.66
C ASP A 127 -8.55 15.34 -0.48
N GLY A 128 -7.50 15.88 -1.10
CA GLY A 128 -6.86 15.29 -2.28
C GLY A 128 -7.52 15.62 -3.62
N ALA A 129 -8.56 16.46 -3.65
CA ALA A 129 -9.21 16.82 -4.91
C ALA A 129 -8.20 17.40 -5.93
N VAL A 130 -8.24 16.85 -7.15
CA VAL A 130 -7.43 17.30 -8.28
C VAL A 130 -8.13 18.46 -9.00
N ILE A 131 -7.35 19.35 -9.61
CA ILE A 131 -7.88 20.45 -10.42
C ILE A 131 -8.53 19.84 -11.67
N HIS A 132 -9.79 20.19 -11.95
CA HIS A 132 -10.50 19.67 -13.10
C HIS A 132 -9.86 20.18 -14.40
N PRO A 133 -9.81 19.38 -15.50
CA PRO A 133 -9.23 19.83 -16.77
C PRO A 133 -9.87 21.13 -17.31
N ASP A 134 -11.18 21.32 -17.11
CA ASP A 134 -11.88 22.55 -17.49
C ASP A 134 -11.42 23.81 -16.71
N ASP A 135 -10.82 23.62 -15.52
CA ASP A 135 -10.28 24.69 -14.66
C ASP A 135 -8.75 24.85 -14.81
N GLY A 136 -8.17 24.30 -15.87
CA GLY A 136 -6.73 24.35 -16.18
C GLY A 136 -5.99 23.04 -15.92
N GLY A 137 -6.63 22.06 -15.28
CA GLY A 137 -6.09 20.72 -15.05
C GLY A 137 -4.86 20.68 -14.15
N THR A 138 -4.19 19.54 -14.15
CA THR A 138 -2.91 19.33 -13.46
C THR A 138 -1.88 18.70 -14.40
N ASP A 139 -0.63 19.14 -14.28
CA ASP A 139 0.52 18.52 -14.96
C ASP A 139 1.08 17.32 -14.18
N ASN A 140 0.59 17.09 -12.96
CA ASN A 140 1.02 16.00 -12.09
C ASN A 140 0.20 14.76 -12.40
N VAL A 141 0.88 13.67 -12.78
CA VAL A 141 0.19 12.40 -13.10
C VAL A 141 1.01 11.24 -12.57
N LEU A 142 0.36 10.36 -11.81
CA LEU A 142 0.97 9.12 -11.33
C LEU A 142 0.22 7.90 -11.85
N GLY A 143 0.96 6.94 -12.39
CA GLY A 143 0.50 5.58 -12.66
C GLY A 143 1.15 4.59 -11.70
N LEU A 144 0.36 3.73 -11.05
CA LEU A 144 0.85 2.60 -10.25
C LEU A 144 0.40 1.30 -10.90
N VAL A 145 1.32 0.56 -11.49
CA VAL A 145 1.06 -0.72 -12.17
C VAL A 145 1.69 -1.85 -11.38
N ALA A 146 0.88 -2.51 -10.56
CA ALA A 146 1.29 -3.65 -9.76
C ALA A 146 1.12 -4.96 -10.53
N GLY A 147 2.15 -5.79 -10.54
CA GLY A 147 2.07 -7.18 -10.98
C GLY A 147 1.00 -7.99 -10.24
N GLY A 148 0.98 -7.85 -8.92
CA GLY A 148 -0.03 -8.44 -8.04
C GLY A 148 -1.14 -7.46 -7.66
N ASN A 149 -1.02 -6.93 -6.44
CA ASN A 149 -1.99 -6.06 -5.80
C ASN A 149 -1.41 -4.66 -5.58
N VAL A 150 -2.31 -3.67 -5.48
CA VAL A 150 -2.03 -2.41 -4.80
C VAL A 150 -2.62 -2.51 -3.39
N ILE A 151 -1.80 -2.39 -2.35
CA ILE A 151 -2.19 -2.70 -0.97
C ILE A 151 -2.04 -1.46 -0.10
N LEU A 152 -3.11 -1.08 0.59
CA LEU A 152 -3.04 -0.08 1.66
C LEU A 152 -2.42 -0.72 2.89
N ALA A 153 -1.18 -0.37 3.20
CA ALA A 153 -0.44 -0.93 4.31
C ALA A 153 -1.05 -0.49 5.65
N ASN A 154 -1.03 -1.38 6.65
CA ASN A 154 -1.47 -1.03 7.99
C ASN A 154 -0.38 -0.24 8.74
N THR A 155 -0.28 1.06 8.46
CA THR A 155 0.67 1.99 9.07
C THR A 155 -0.05 3.03 9.94
N THR A 156 0.69 3.67 10.83
CA THR A 156 0.13 4.71 11.70
C THR A 156 -0.46 5.91 10.93
N PRO A 157 0.18 6.43 9.87
CA PRO A 157 -0.44 7.46 9.01
C PRO A 157 -1.72 6.99 8.33
N ASN A 158 -1.75 5.72 7.88
CA ASN A 158 -2.95 5.10 7.31
C ASN A 158 -3.99 4.67 8.37
N GLY A 159 -3.99 5.26 9.57
CA GLY A 159 -5.05 5.01 10.56
C GLY A 159 -5.00 3.67 11.29
N ALA A 160 -3.86 2.96 11.28
CA ALA A 160 -3.68 1.72 12.02
C ALA A 160 -4.11 1.84 13.49
N LYS A 161 -4.57 0.72 14.06
CA LYS A 161 -5.01 0.63 15.46
C LYS A 161 -6.22 1.48 15.78
N ASN A 162 -7.26 1.33 14.96
CA ASN A 162 -8.53 2.02 15.19
C ASN A 162 -8.38 3.54 15.26
N ARG A 163 -7.43 4.12 14.51
CA ARG A 163 -7.12 5.56 14.53
C ARG A 163 -7.85 6.35 13.44
N GLY A 164 -8.76 5.70 12.73
CA GLY A 164 -9.64 6.29 11.74
C GLY A 164 -10.60 7.36 12.28
N THR A 165 -10.55 7.72 13.56
CA THR A 165 -11.32 8.86 14.13
C THR A 165 -10.49 9.77 15.03
N THR A 166 -9.18 9.55 15.21
CA THR A 166 -8.37 10.24 16.23
C THR A 166 -7.23 11.06 15.63
N GLY A 167 -7.22 12.38 15.87
CA GLY A 167 -6.08 13.32 15.80
C GLY A 167 -5.33 13.49 14.45
N PRO A 168 -4.70 14.66 14.17
CA PRO A 168 -4.63 15.81 15.06
C PRO A 168 -5.93 16.62 15.07
N ASN A 169 -6.73 16.62 13.99
CA ASN A 169 -8.01 17.37 13.96
C ASN A 169 -9.20 16.88 13.09
N SER A 170 -9.18 15.78 12.31
CA SER A 170 -10.40 15.14 11.72
C SER A 170 -10.15 13.79 10.99
N SER A 171 -9.35 12.88 11.59
CA SER A 171 -9.05 11.49 11.14
C SER A 171 -7.84 11.26 10.22
N ARG A 172 -7.18 10.11 10.42
CA ARG A 172 -6.00 9.59 9.72
C ARG A 172 -6.40 8.75 8.49
N HIS A 173 -6.94 9.43 7.50
CA HIS A 173 -7.30 8.87 6.20
C HIS A 173 -6.06 8.67 5.33
N ILE A 174 -6.22 7.93 4.23
CA ILE A 174 -5.21 7.92 3.17
C ILE A 174 -5.75 8.65 1.95
N VAL A 175 -4.96 9.58 1.43
CA VAL A 175 -5.20 10.31 0.18
C VAL A 175 -4.32 9.74 -0.92
N ILE A 176 -4.93 9.46 -2.06
CA ILE A 176 -4.25 8.86 -3.21
C ILE A 176 -4.64 9.62 -4.47
N ASN A 177 -3.68 10.33 -5.06
CA ASN A 177 -3.76 10.85 -6.41
C ASN A 177 -3.03 9.91 -7.37
N GLY A 178 -3.74 9.40 -8.39
CA GLY A 178 -3.11 8.56 -9.42
C GLY A 178 -4.01 7.48 -10.02
N ALA A 179 -3.60 6.99 -11.19
CA ALA A 179 -4.18 5.82 -11.84
C ALA A 179 -3.57 4.53 -11.27
N LEU A 180 -4.41 3.65 -10.75
CA LEU A 180 -4.03 2.40 -10.12
C LEU A 180 -4.39 1.21 -11.02
N MET A 181 -3.46 0.29 -11.22
CA MET A 181 -3.67 -0.97 -11.92
C MET A 181 -3.09 -2.14 -11.13
N ALA A 182 -3.94 -3.10 -10.79
CA ALA A 182 -3.54 -4.41 -10.26
C ALA A 182 -3.74 -5.45 -11.36
N LEU A 183 -2.63 -5.93 -11.95
CA LEU A 183 -2.66 -6.81 -13.12
C LEU A 183 -3.27 -8.17 -12.82
N GLN A 184 -2.88 -8.80 -11.71
CA GLN A 184 -3.40 -10.11 -11.31
C GLN A 184 -4.36 -10.06 -10.11
N GLY A 185 -4.18 -9.05 -9.26
CA GLY A 185 -4.86 -8.96 -7.99
C GLY A 185 -5.90 -7.86 -7.96
N ALA A 186 -5.90 -7.14 -6.84
CA ALA A 186 -6.88 -6.13 -6.50
C ALA A 186 -6.24 -4.92 -5.83
N PHE A 187 -7.02 -3.86 -5.71
CA PHE A 187 -6.73 -2.79 -4.76
C PHE A 187 -7.37 -3.11 -3.41
N ILE A 188 -6.57 -3.41 -2.39
CA ILE A 188 -7.02 -4.00 -1.12
C ILE A 188 -6.49 -3.28 0.11
N SER A 189 -7.20 -3.38 1.24
CA SER A 189 -6.65 -3.01 2.54
C SER A 189 -5.90 -4.17 3.19
N HIS A 190 -4.80 -3.87 3.89
CA HIS A 190 -4.05 -4.84 4.69
C HIS A 190 -4.79 -5.18 6.00
N TYR A 191 -5.80 -6.05 5.93
CA TYR A 191 -6.67 -6.35 7.07
C TYR A 191 -6.11 -7.37 8.07
N TRP A 192 -5.11 -8.17 7.71
CA TRP A 192 -4.68 -9.31 8.54
C TRP A 192 -3.76 -8.96 9.69
N GLN A 193 -3.02 -7.87 9.58
CA GLN A 193 -2.26 -7.30 10.69
C GLN A 193 -3.15 -6.34 11.51
N ASN A 194 -4.37 -6.75 11.87
CA ASN A 194 -5.31 -5.90 12.60
C ASN A 194 -5.06 -5.92 14.12
N SER A 195 -5.62 -4.93 14.81
CA SER A 195 -5.51 -4.79 16.26
C SER A 195 -6.75 -5.23 17.04
N VAL A 196 -7.67 -6.02 16.46
CA VAL A 196 -8.83 -6.49 17.24
C VAL A 196 -8.43 -7.59 18.22
N THR A 197 -9.29 -7.92 19.19
CA THR A 197 -9.08 -8.96 20.21
C THR A 197 -10.18 -9.99 20.25
N SER A 198 -11.30 -9.73 19.59
CA SER A 198 -12.48 -10.58 19.62
C SER A 198 -12.66 -11.34 18.32
N GLY A 199 -13.52 -12.35 18.36
CA GLY A 199 -13.95 -13.09 17.18
C GLY A 199 -12.93 -14.08 16.59
N GLY A 200 -11.68 -14.05 17.05
CA GLY A 200 -10.59 -14.83 16.45
C GLY A 200 -10.08 -14.22 15.14
N CYS A 201 -10.51 -13.00 14.79
CA CYS A 201 -10.11 -12.32 13.55
C CYS A 201 -8.69 -11.75 13.58
N TYR A 202 -8.05 -11.73 14.74
CA TYR A 202 -6.73 -11.14 14.92
C TYR A 202 -5.59 -12.14 14.85
N ALA A 203 -5.85 -13.43 15.04
CA ALA A 203 -4.82 -14.46 15.21
C ALA A 203 -4.84 -15.50 14.08
N PRO A 204 -3.71 -16.19 13.83
CA PRO A 204 -3.68 -17.32 12.92
C PRO A 204 -4.57 -18.46 13.42
N ASN A 205 -5.25 -19.13 12.50
CA ASN A 205 -5.98 -20.35 12.80
C ASN A 205 -4.99 -21.52 12.84
N SER A 206 -4.67 -22.01 14.04
CA SER A 206 -3.68 -23.09 14.23
C SER A 206 -4.11 -24.43 13.61
N SER A 207 -5.41 -24.72 13.58
CA SER A 207 -5.95 -25.97 13.04
C SER A 207 -6.14 -25.93 11.52
N ALA A 208 -6.32 -24.75 10.94
CA ALA A 208 -6.44 -24.56 9.50
C ALA A 208 -5.84 -23.22 9.08
N PRO A 209 -4.50 -23.12 8.97
CA PRO A 209 -3.78 -21.86 8.71
C PRO A 209 -4.25 -21.12 7.46
N GLN A 210 -4.69 -21.84 6.43
CA GLN A 210 -5.22 -21.28 5.19
C GLN A 210 -6.52 -20.48 5.37
N PHE A 211 -7.24 -20.70 6.48
CA PHE A 211 -8.46 -19.98 6.85
C PHE A 211 -8.23 -19.01 8.01
N SER A 212 -6.97 -18.64 8.27
CA SER A 212 -6.70 -17.55 9.20
C SER A 212 -7.45 -16.29 8.74
N LEU A 213 -7.74 -15.40 9.67
CA LEU A 213 -8.33 -14.07 9.38
C LEU A 213 -7.40 -12.93 9.81
N GLY A 214 -6.42 -13.24 10.66
CA GLY A 214 -5.34 -12.36 11.04
C GLY A 214 -4.04 -13.13 11.25
N ASP A 215 -2.94 -12.40 11.39
CA ASP A 215 -1.59 -12.95 11.57
C ASP A 215 -1.07 -12.88 13.01
N GLY A 216 -1.85 -12.31 13.94
CA GLY A 216 -1.51 -12.13 15.35
C GLY A 216 -0.63 -10.91 15.64
N ARG A 217 -0.10 -10.26 14.60
CA ARG A 217 0.98 -9.27 14.75
C ARG A 217 0.49 -7.86 15.00
N GLY A 218 -0.75 -7.52 14.67
CA GLY A 218 -1.22 -6.13 14.79
C GLY A 218 -1.16 -5.53 16.19
N GLY A 219 -1.22 -6.34 17.25
CA GLY A 219 -1.01 -5.86 18.63
C GLY A 219 0.43 -5.46 18.94
N HIS A 220 1.41 -5.93 18.18
CA HIS A 220 2.84 -5.69 18.36
C HIS A 220 3.39 -4.67 17.36
N ARG A 221 2.51 -3.95 16.67
CA ARG A 221 2.84 -3.05 15.57
C ARG A 221 2.12 -1.72 15.79
N ASN A 222 2.68 -0.63 15.25
CA ASN A 222 2.13 0.73 15.30
C ASN A 222 1.75 1.23 16.71
N PRO A 223 2.66 1.29 17.70
CA PRO A 223 4.12 1.14 17.59
C PRO A 223 4.61 -0.31 17.78
N VAL A 224 5.85 -0.59 17.34
CA VAL A 224 6.47 -1.90 17.53
C VAL A 224 6.60 -2.22 19.02
N ARG A 225 6.12 -3.40 19.38
CA ARG A 225 6.37 -4.00 20.69
C ARG A 225 7.23 -5.24 20.52
N PRO A 226 8.18 -5.49 21.43
CA PRO A 226 8.89 -6.75 21.49
C PRO A 226 7.95 -7.96 21.49
N GLU A 227 8.34 -9.04 20.82
CA GLU A 227 7.54 -10.27 20.74
C GLU A 227 7.39 -10.97 22.12
N ASN A 228 8.28 -10.67 23.08
CA ASN A 228 8.19 -11.18 24.46
C ASN A 228 7.27 -10.35 25.37
N TRP A 229 6.67 -9.27 24.86
CA TRP A 229 5.66 -8.48 25.57
C TRP A 229 4.26 -8.86 25.09
N SER A 230 3.21 -8.57 25.86
CA SER A 230 1.85 -8.72 25.33
C SER A 230 1.58 -7.70 24.22
N GLY A 231 0.83 -8.04 23.19
CA GLY A 231 0.32 -7.06 22.21
C GLY A 231 -0.63 -6.03 22.84
N ILE A 232 -0.75 -4.85 22.24
CA ILE A 232 -1.78 -3.84 22.56
C ILE A 232 -2.83 -3.85 21.47
N TYR A 233 -4.04 -4.25 21.84
CA TYR A 233 -5.18 -4.38 20.93
C TYR A 233 -6.25 -3.32 21.25
N THR A 234 -7.13 -3.06 20.29
CA THR A 234 -8.11 -1.94 20.30
C THR A 234 -9.55 -2.39 20.52
N GLY A 235 -9.73 -3.59 21.08
CA GLY A 235 -11.07 -4.16 21.31
C GLY A 235 -11.61 -4.85 20.07
N ASN A 236 -12.80 -4.43 19.61
CA ASN A 236 -13.55 -5.14 18.56
C ASN A 236 -13.44 -4.48 17.18
N THR A 237 -12.84 -3.30 17.10
CA THR A 237 -12.81 -2.47 15.89
C THR A 237 -11.36 -2.04 15.62
N ASP A 238 -10.99 -2.05 14.34
CA ASP A 238 -9.76 -1.49 13.79
C ASP A 238 -10.14 -0.62 12.59
N TYR A 239 -10.90 0.44 12.85
CA TYR A 239 -11.36 1.40 11.85
C TYR A 239 -10.24 2.38 11.52
N ARG A 240 -9.93 2.49 10.23
CA ARG A 240 -8.74 3.21 9.73
C ARG A 240 -9.08 4.45 8.91
N GLY A 241 -10.36 4.82 8.85
CA GLY A 241 -10.79 6.06 8.20
C GLY A 241 -11.31 5.84 6.78
N TYR A 242 -11.08 6.81 5.89
CA TYR A 242 -11.46 6.77 4.48
C TYR A 242 -10.23 6.55 3.60
N VAL A 243 -10.48 5.94 2.45
CA VAL A 243 -9.59 5.98 1.29
C VAL A 243 -10.12 7.05 0.35
N ASN A 244 -9.44 8.18 0.30
CA ASN A 244 -9.71 9.30 -0.60
C ASN A 244 -8.92 9.10 -1.88
N LEU A 245 -9.50 8.38 -2.83
CA LEU A 245 -8.88 8.12 -4.14
C LEU A 245 -9.40 9.16 -5.15
N TRP A 246 -8.50 9.92 -5.73
CA TRP A 246 -8.74 10.80 -6.87
C TRP A 246 -7.90 10.32 -8.04
N GLY A 247 -8.52 9.56 -8.93
CA GLY A 247 -7.75 8.79 -9.90
C GLY A 247 -8.58 7.81 -10.70
N SER A 248 -7.94 6.72 -11.14
CA SER A 248 -8.65 5.59 -11.75
C SER A 248 -8.22 4.28 -11.10
N LEU A 249 -9.05 3.24 -11.21
CA LEU A 249 -8.76 1.93 -10.66
C LEU A 249 -9.11 0.84 -11.66
N VAL A 250 -8.09 0.08 -12.06
CA VAL A 250 -8.20 -1.14 -12.85
C VAL A 250 -7.72 -2.31 -11.98
N GLN A 251 -8.52 -3.35 -11.89
CA GLN A 251 -8.22 -4.54 -11.08
C GLN A 251 -8.84 -5.77 -11.71
N GLN A 252 -8.15 -6.91 -11.63
CA GLN A 252 -8.70 -8.18 -12.09
C GLN A 252 -9.75 -8.73 -11.11
N GLU A 253 -9.50 -8.57 -9.82
CA GLU A 253 -10.43 -8.96 -8.76
C GLU A 253 -10.92 -7.75 -7.97
N ARG A 254 -12.13 -7.84 -7.42
CA ARG A 254 -12.66 -6.75 -6.58
C ARG A 254 -12.03 -6.81 -5.20
N GLY A 255 -11.28 -5.77 -4.85
CA GLY A 255 -10.72 -5.65 -3.51
C GLY A 255 -11.69 -5.09 -2.46
N TYR A 256 -11.58 -5.64 -1.25
CA TYR A 256 -12.33 -5.20 -0.07
C TYR A 256 -11.50 -4.17 0.71
N MET A 257 -12.15 -3.06 1.11
CA MET A 257 -11.55 -2.03 1.96
C MET A 257 -11.92 -2.20 3.43
N MET A 258 -13.13 -2.68 3.69
CA MET A 258 -13.67 -2.93 5.01
C MET A 258 -14.06 -4.41 5.15
N ARG A 259 -13.78 -4.99 6.31
CA ARG A 259 -14.31 -6.28 6.76
C ARG A 259 -15.12 -6.06 8.04
N ASN A 260 -16.33 -6.61 8.11
CA ASN A 260 -17.21 -6.47 9.27
C ASN A 260 -18.27 -7.58 9.32
N SER A 261 -19.08 -7.56 10.39
CA SER A 261 -20.25 -8.43 10.57
C SER A 261 -21.52 -7.79 9.98
N PRO A 262 -22.40 -8.55 9.28
CA PRO A 262 -22.35 -10.00 9.04
C PRO A 262 -21.36 -10.38 7.93
N GLY A 263 -20.50 -11.36 8.20
CA GLY A 263 -19.48 -11.82 7.26
C GLY A 263 -18.52 -12.85 7.90
N PRO A 264 -17.48 -13.30 7.18
CA PRO A 264 -16.46 -14.18 7.75
C PRO A 264 -15.69 -13.53 8.92
N TYR A 265 -15.76 -12.19 9.03
CA TYR A 265 -15.31 -11.43 10.18
C TYR A 265 -16.50 -11.22 11.12
N ASN A 266 -16.40 -11.81 12.31
CA ASN A 266 -17.39 -11.71 13.38
C ASN A 266 -17.03 -10.61 14.40
N SER A 267 -16.11 -9.71 14.05
CA SER A 267 -15.75 -8.50 14.80
C SER A 267 -16.49 -7.25 14.28
N GLY A 268 -16.20 -6.10 14.89
CA GLY A 268 -16.55 -4.79 14.32
C GLY A 268 -15.72 -4.47 13.06
N ASP A 269 -15.82 -3.22 12.62
CA ASP A 269 -15.19 -2.73 11.39
C ASP A 269 -13.66 -2.83 11.43
N ILE A 270 -13.06 -3.47 10.41
CA ILE A 270 -11.61 -3.56 10.18
C ILE A 270 -11.31 -3.02 8.77
N GLY A 271 -10.58 -1.91 8.71
CA GLY A 271 -10.18 -1.27 7.46
C GLY A 271 -10.84 0.09 7.24
N TYR A 272 -11.23 0.39 6.00
CA TYR A 272 -11.56 1.75 5.55
C TYR A 272 -12.93 1.87 4.87
N ASN A 273 -13.55 3.03 5.04
CA ASN A 273 -14.61 3.51 4.17
C ASN A 273 -14.04 3.99 2.83
N LYS A 274 -14.86 4.00 1.77
CA LYS A 274 -14.44 4.40 0.42
C LYS A 274 -14.92 5.81 0.11
N ASN A 275 -14.05 6.63 -0.45
CA ASN A 275 -14.38 7.92 -1.04
C ASN A 275 -13.61 8.06 -2.36
N TYR A 276 -14.18 7.52 -3.45
CA TYR A 276 -13.50 7.40 -4.73
C TYR A 276 -14.07 8.39 -5.73
N HIS A 277 -13.19 9.12 -6.38
CA HIS A 277 -13.48 10.13 -7.39
C HIS A 277 -12.63 9.84 -8.62
N TYR A 278 -13.25 9.96 -9.79
CA TYR A 278 -12.50 9.84 -11.03
C TYR A 278 -11.71 11.11 -11.31
N ASP A 279 -10.43 10.96 -11.63
CA ASP A 279 -9.59 12.07 -12.12
C ASP A 279 -9.76 12.22 -13.64
N TYR A 280 -10.47 13.27 -14.04
CA TYR A 280 -10.75 13.57 -15.45
C TYR A 280 -9.50 13.96 -16.24
N ASN A 281 -8.42 14.40 -15.58
CA ASN A 281 -7.15 14.70 -16.26
C ASN A 281 -6.57 13.45 -16.94
N LEU A 282 -6.89 12.25 -16.46
CA LEU A 282 -6.40 10.99 -17.01
C LEU A 282 -6.94 10.67 -18.42
N LEU A 283 -7.99 11.36 -18.88
CA LEU A 283 -8.50 11.23 -20.24
C LEU A 283 -7.58 11.92 -21.25
N ASP A 284 -7.05 13.08 -20.88
CA ASP A 284 -6.24 13.93 -21.76
C ASP A 284 -4.73 13.74 -21.52
N ASN A 285 -4.36 13.43 -20.28
CA ASN A 285 -2.98 13.26 -19.82
C ASN A 285 -2.84 11.95 -19.00
N PRO A 286 -2.90 10.77 -19.66
CA PRO A 286 -2.71 9.51 -18.96
C PRO A 286 -1.26 9.35 -18.46
N PRO A 287 -1.01 8.52 -17.42
CA PRO A 287 0.34 8.34 -16.94
C PRO A 287 1.27 7.78 -18.03
N PRO A 288 2.57 8.11 -17.98
CA PRO A 288 3.51 7.74 -19.05
C PRO A 288 3.55 6.23 -19.26
N TYR A 289 3.28 5.76 -20.48
CA TYR A 289 3.26 4.32 -20.83
C TYR A 289 2.31 3.48 -19.97
N TYR A 290 1.27 4.10 -19.40
CA TYR A 290 0.21 3.39 -18.70
C TYR A 290 -0.56 2.51 -19.70
N PRO A 291 -0.95 1.27 -19.35
CA PRO A 291 -1.60 0.39 -20.30
C PRO A 291 -2.97 0.92 -20.74
N ASP A 292 -3.25 0.86 -22.04
CA ASP A 292 -4.55 1.21 -22.58
C ASP A 292 -5.65 0.29 -22.01
N GLN A 293 -6.78 0.89 -21.63
CA GLN A 293 -7.88 0.17 -20.96
C GLN A 293 -8.67 -0.77 -21.89
N SER A 294 -8.37 -0.83 -23.19
CA SER A 294 -8.84 -1.92 -24.06
C SER A 294 -8.11 -1.93 -25.41
N THR A 295 -7.84 -3.12 -25.92
CA THR A 295 -7.91 -3.36 -27.38
C THR A 295 -9.29 -3.92 -27.72
N VAL A 296 -9.69 -3.84 -28.99
CA VAL A 296 -10.98 -4.33 -29.55
C VAL A 296 -11.29 -5.82 -29.22
N SER A 297 -10.32 -6.53 -28.64
CA SER A 297 -10.38 -7.95 -28.29
C SER A 297 -10.46 -8.21 -26.77
N GLY A 298 -10.52 -7.17 -25.93
CA GLY A 298 -10.53 -7.32 -24.46
C GLY A 298 -9.16 -7.72 -23.87
N VAL A 299 -8.07 -7.58 -24.64
CA VAL A 299 -6.70 -7.87 -24.19
C VAL A 299 -6.01 -6.56 -23.81
N ILE A 300 -5.44 -6.50 -22.60
CA ILE A 300 -4.54 -5.43 -22.15
C ILE A 300 -3.15 -5.75 -22.71
N VAL A 301 -2.59 -4.87 -23.54
CA VAL A 301 -1.25 -5.06 -24.14
C VAL A 301 -0.29 -4.05 -23.54
N LEU A 302 0.57 -4.50 -22.62
CA LEU A 302 1.68 -3.70 -22.10
C LEU A 302 2.88 -3.81 -23.07
N LYS A 303 3.17 -2.74 -23.83
CA LYS A 303 4.38 -2.66 -24.66
C LYS A 303 5.47 -1.90 -23.92
N ILE A 304 6.31 -2.61 -23.16
CA ILE A 304 7.51 -2.05 -22.56
C ILE A 304 8.60 -1.99 -23.65
N LYS A 305 9.09 -0.80 -23.98
CA LYS A 305 10.34 -0.66 -24.76
C LYS A 305 11.49 -0.56 -23.76
N SER A 306 12.33 -1.59 -23.72
CA SER A 306 13.63 -1.50 -23.04
C SER A 306 14.69 -0.99 -24.02
N TYR A 307 15.60 -0.14 -23.54
CA TYR A 307 16.86 0.18 -24.21
C TYR A 307 17.99 -0.28 -23.30
N GLY A 308 18.82 -1.19 -23.81
CA GLY A 308 20.00 -1.70 -23.10
C GLY A 308 20.92 -2.39 -24.09
N ASN A 309 22.04 -1.74 -24.41
CA ASN A 309 23.15 -2.42 -25.09
C ASN A 309 23.66 -3.54 -24.18
N GLN A 310 23.69 -4.75 -24.72
CA GLN A 310 24.40 -5.89 -24.15
C GLN A 310 25.91 -5.59 -24.21
N PRO A 311 26.66 -5.55 -23.09
CA PRO A 311 28.10 -5.69 -23.18
C PRO A 311 28.39 -7.15 -23.53
N GLU A 312 29.02 -7.36 -24.69
CA GLU A 312 29.71 -8.61 -24.98
C GLU A 312 30.83 -8.83 -23.96
N SER A 313 30.82 -9.99 -23.30
CA SER A 313 32.00 -10.82 -23.02
C SER A 313 31.55 -12.19 -22.51
#